data_AF-A0A518CVE1-F1
#
_entry.id   AF-A0A518CVE1-F1
#
_cell.length_a   1.000
_cell.length_b   1.000
_cell.length_c   1.000
_cell.angle_alpha   90.00
_cell.angle_beta   90.00
_cell.angle_gamma   90.00
#
_symmetry.space_group_name_H-M   'P 1'
#
loop_
_entity.id
_entity.type
_entity.pdbx_description
1 polymer ?
#
loop_
_entity_poly.entity_id
_entity_poly.type
_entity_poly.pdbx_seq_one_letter_code
_entity_poly.pdbx_strand_id
1 'polypeptide(L)'
;MTTEETTPDATGAHDLSRDLGEQPLARKMAERGLRPAHLVEASTEQLTHRMVTRAMKGRRLTPNTMNKVLRAWNAAASASDRHGDLFTYDPR
;
A
#
# COMPACT_ATOMS: atom_id res chain seq x y z
N MET A 1 35.76 -0.27 34.49
CA MET A 1 36.01 0.83 33.55
C MET A 1 35.83 0.24 32.17
N THR A 2 34.60 0.03 31.72
CA THR A 2 33.74 1.02 31.02
C THR A 2 34.46 1.63 29.82
N THR A 3 34.22 1.05 28.65
CA THR A 3 33.97 1.84 27.44
C THR A 3 32.84 1.15 26.70
N GLU A 4 31.68 1.77 26.77
CA GLU A 4 30.61 1.64 25.78
C GLU A 4 31.18 1.96 24.40
N GLU A 5 30.93 1.11 23.40
CA GLU A 5 30.74 1.66 22.06
C GLU A 5 29.63 0.86 21.37
N THR A 6 28.43 1.44 21.49
CA THR A 6 27.32 1.34 20.56
C THR A 6 27.81 1.20 19.13
N THR A 7 27.64 0.02 18.54
CA THR A 7 27.62 -0.12 17.08
C THR A 7 26.21 0.24 16.62
N PRO A 8 26.00 1.38 15.93
CA PRO A 8 24.73 1.61 15.25
C PRO A 8 24.66 0.65 14.04
N ASP A 9 23.84 -0.39 14.16
CA ASP A 9 23.37 -1.15 12.99
C ASP A 9 22.40 -0.26 12.20
N ALA A 10 22.98 0.61 11.38
CA ALA A 10 22.27 1.45 10.45
C ALA A 10 22.88 1.28 9.06
N THR A 11 22.63 0.12 8.44
CA THR A 11 22.76 0.01 6.97
C THR A 11 21.63 -0.85 6.43
N GLY A 12 20.42 -0.26 6.49
CA GLY A 12 19.30 -0.60 5.63
C GLY A 12 19.19 0.40 4.47
N ALA A 13 20.29 0.65 3.76
CA ALA A 13 20.30 1.54 2.60
C ALA A 13 19.74 0.82 1.36
N HIS A 14 18.41 0.73 1.24
CA HIS A 14 17.76 0.33 -0.01
C HIS A 14 16.48 1.16 -0.28
N ASP A 15 16.62 2.17 -1.14
CA ASP A 15 15.58 2.76 -2.01
C ASP A 15 14.40 3.47 -1.30
N LEU A 16 14.70 4.56 -0.58
CA LEU A 16 13.68 5.50 -0.04
C LEU A 16 13.12 6.48 -1.09
N SER A 17 13.46 6.32 -2.38
CA SER A 17 13.12 7.28 -3.45
C SER A 17 11.96 6.80 -4.35
N ARG A 18 11.04 5.99 -3.81
CA ARG A 18 9.81 5.53 -4.52
C ARG A 18 8.54 5.53 -3.66
N ASP A 19 8.61 6.05 -2.43
CA ASP A 19 7.41 6.33 -1.64
C ASP A 19 6.83 7.64 -2.18
N LEU A 20 5.72 7.53 -2.91
CA LEU A 20 5.01 8.65 -3.55
C LEU A 20 4.15 9.45 -2.56
N GLY A 21 4.47 9.35 -1.27
CA GLY A 21 3.65 9.83 -0.17
C GLY A 21 2.39 8.97 0.06
N GLU A 22 1.62 9.36 1.08
CA GLU A 22 0.36 8.72 1.42
C GLU A 22 -0.59 8.71 0.22
N GLN A 23 -1.06 7.52 -0.18
CA GLN A 23 -1.98 7.40 -1.29
C GLN A 23 -3.42 7.73 -0.86
N PRO A 24 -4.25 8.26 -1.77
CA PRO A 24 -5.68 8.46 -1.54
C PRO A 24 -6.37 7.20 -1.00
N LEU A 25 -5.96 6.01 -1.45
CA LEU A 25 -6.44 4.73 -0.92
C LEU A 25 -6.26 4.62 0.60
N ALA A 26 -5.11 5.02 1.16
CA ALA A 26 -4.86 4.92 2.59
C ALA A 26 -5.84 5.79 3.39
N ARG A 27 -6.05 7.02 2.92
CA ARG A 27 -7.01 7.95 3.50
C ARG A 27 -8.43 7.41 3.41
N LYS A 28 -8.87 6.95 2.23
CA LYS A 28 -10.21 6.39 2.04
C LYS A 28 -10.43 5.12 2.88
N MET A 29 -9.39 4.29 3.04
CA MET A 29 -9.43 3.13 3.94
C MET A 29 -9.64 3.57 5.40
N ALA A 30 -8.89 4.57 5.86
CA ALA A 30 -9.03 5.11 7.22
C ALA A 30 -10.42 5.75 7.44
N GLU A 31 -10.91 6.53 6.48
CA GLU A 31 -12.25 7.16 6.51
C GLU A 31 -13.38 6.13 6.63
N ARG A 32 -13.24 4.97 5.97
CA ARG A 32 -14.24 3.88 6.03
C ARG A 32 -13.97 2.85 7.13
N GLY A 33 -12.90 2.99 7.91
CA GLY A 33 -12.48 1.99 8.90
C GLY A 33 -12.08 0.63 8.29
N LEU A 34 -11.71 0.62 7.00
CA LEU A 34 -11.35 -0.60 6.27
C LEU A 34 -9.90 -0.98 6.57
N ARG A 35 -9.70 -2.27 6.87
CA ARG A 35 -8.40 -2.88 7.07
C ARG A 35 -7.95 -3.60 5.81
N PRO A 36 -6.64 -3.78 5.60
CA PRO A 36 -6.11 -4.58 4.51
C PRO A 36 -6.73 -5.97 4.40
N ALA A 37 -7.09 -6.58 5.53
CA ALA A 37 -7.74 -7.88 5.58
C ALA A 37 -9.09 -7.87 4.85
N HIS A 38 -9.92 -6.85 5.07
CA HIS A 38 -11.21 -6.74 4.41
C HIS A 38 -11.09 -6.62 2.89
N LEU A 39 -10.06 -5.94 2.39
CA LEU A 39 -9.79 -5.91 0.95
C LEU A 39 -9.35 -7.27 0.43
N VAL A 40 -8.52 -8.01 1.17
CA VAL A 40 -8.09 -9.36 0.79
C VAL A 40 -9.27 -10.33 0.79
N GLU A 41 -10.16 -10.25 1.78
CA GLU A 41 -11.38 -11.07 1.88
C GLU A 41 -12.39 -10.74 0.79
N ALA A 42 -12.53 -9.46 0.40
CA ALA A 42 -13.40 -9.04 -0.70
C ALA A 42 -12.80 -9.29 -2.09
N SER A 43 -11.48 -9.51 -2.17
CA SER A 43 -10.78 -9.76 -3.44
C SER A 43 -11.05 -11.18 -3.93
N THR A 44 -11.53 -11.30 -5.17
CA THR A 44 -11.62 -12.60 -5.87
C THR A 44 -10.28 -13.05 -6.46
N GLU A 45 -9.28 -12.17 -6.45
CA GLU A 45 -7.93 -12.43 -6.96
C GLU A 45 -6.92 -12.66 -5.82
N GLN A 46 -5.77 -13.25 -6.15
CA GLN A 46 -4.64 -13.38 -5.22
C GLN A 46 -4.07 -11.99 -4.86
N LEU A 47 -4.59 -11.44 -3.77
CA LEU A 47 -4.18 -10.21 -3.11
C LEU A 47 -3.71 -10.55 -1.70
N THR A 48 -2.60 -9.97 -1.26
CA THR A 48 -2.08 -10.19 0.10
C THR A 48 -2.12 -8.91 0.91
N HIS A 49 -2.18 -9.03 2.23
CA HIS A 49 -2.10 -7.90 3.16
C HIS A 49 -0.91 -6.99 2.85
N ARG A 50 0.25 -7.58 2.53
CA ARG A 50 1.46 -6.83 2.16
C ARG A 50 1.31 -6.03 0.86
N MET A 51 0.54 -6.51 -0.12
CA MET A 51 0.26 -5.76 -1.35
C MET A 51 -0.57 -4.53 -1.04
N VAL A 52 -1.60 -4.66 -0.21
CA VAL A 52 -2.46 -3.54 0.21
C VAL A 52 -1.68 -2.54 1.07
N THR A 53 -0.90 -3.00 2.05
CA THR A 53 -0.07 -2.09 2.87
C THR A 53 0.95 -1.33 2.03
N ARG A 54 1.52 -1.96 1.00
CA ARG A 54 2.40 -1.27 0.04
C ARG A 54 1.64 -0.23 -0.79
N ALA A 55 0.43 -0.56 -1.23
CA ALA A 55 -0.47 0.37 -1.92
C ALA A 55 -0.75 1.61 -1.06
N MET A 56 -1.10 1.42 0.21
CA MET A 56 -1.41 2.52 1.13
C MET A 56 -0.22 3.47 1.34
N LYS A 57 0.98 2.92 1.52
CA LYS A 57 2.20 3.71 1.75
C LYS A 57 2.65 4.52 0.52
N GLY A 58 2.12 4.23 -0.66
CA GLY A 58 2.56 4.89 -1.90
C GLY A 58 3.79 4.26 -2.52
N ARG A 59 4.04 2.98 -2.25
CA ARG A 59 5.05 2.25 -2.99
C ARG A 59 4.54 1.92 -4.38
N ARG A 60 5.32 2.23 -5.41
CA ARG A 60 4.99 1.87 -6.79
C ARG A 60 4.75 0.37 -6.93
N LEU A 61 3.52 0.02 -7.31
CA LEU A 61 3.08 -1.33 -7.60
C LEU A 61 3.07 -1.58 -9.11
N THR A 62 3.09 -2.85 -9.52
CA THR A 62 2.88 -3.22 -10.92
C THR A 62 1.42 -2.97 -11.32
N PRO A 63 1.12 -2.71 -12.62
CA PRO A 63 -0.24 -2.53 -13.11
C PRO A 63 -1.18 -3.67 -12.72
N ASN A 64 -0.70 -4.91 -12.78
CA ASN A 64 -1.48 -6.08 -12.35
C ASN A 64 -1.86 -6.01 -10.86
N THR A 65 -0.93 -5.60 -10.00
CA THR A 65 -1.21 -5.46 -8.56
C THR A 65 -2.15 -4.30 -8.28
N MET A 66 -2.01 -3.18 -9.00
CA MET A 66 -2.93 -2.05 -8.85
C MET A 66 -4.35 -2.41 -9.26
N ASN A 67 -4.53 -3.12 -10.39
CA ASN A 67 -5.84 -3.60 -10.81
C ASN A 67 -6.48 -4.51 -9.76
N LYS A 68 -5.71 -5.42 -9.15
CA LYS A 68 -6.18 -6.26 -8.05
C LYS A 68 -6.67 -5.44 -6.85
N VAL A 69 -5.87 -4.46 -6.43
CA VAL A 69 -6.24 -3.58 -5.30
C VAL A 69 -7.47 -2.76 -5.64
N LEU A 70 -7.58 -2.23 -6.87
CA LEU A 70 -8.74 -1.49 -7.35
C LEU A 70 -10.01 -2.33 -7.33
N ARG A 71 -9.95 -3.56 -7.86
CA ARG A 71 -11.08 -4.49 -7.88
C ARG A 71 -11.50 -4.91 -6.47
N ALA A 72 -10.52 -5.22 -5.61
CA ALA A 72 -10.74 -5.53 -4.20
C ALA A 72 -11.37 -4.36 -3.43
N TRP A 73 -10.88 -3.15 -3.67
CA TRP A 73 -11.46 -1.92 -3.11
C TRP A 73 -12.89 -1.73 -3.60
N ASN A 74 -13.14 -1.79 -4.91
CA ASN A 74 -14.47 -1.63 -5.48
C ASN A 74 -15.45 -2.69 -4.95
N ALA A 75 -15.00 -3.93 -4.73
CA ALA A 75 -15.79 -4.97 -4.09
C ALA A 75 -16.09 -4.66 -2.60
N ALA A 76 -15.07 -4.30 -1.82
CA ALA A 76 -15.22 -4.02 -0.39
C ALA A 76 -16.04 -2.74 -0.12
N ALA A 77 -15.82 -1.70 -0.92
CA ALA A 77 -16.44 -0.40 -0.80
C ALA A 77 -17.77 -0.29 -1.56
N SER A 78 -18.15 -1.33 -2.33
CA SER A 78 -19.23 -1.30 -3.33
C SER A 78 -19.19 -0.01 -4.16
N ALA A 79 -17.98 0.34 -4.60
CA ALA A 79 -17.68 1.57 -5.31
C ALA A 79 -17.20 1.26 -6.74
N SER A 80 -17.14 2.29 -7.58
CA SER A 80 -16.62 2.23 -8.95
C SER A 80 -15.45 3.20 -9.12
N ASP A 81 -14.57 3.23 -8.13
CA ASP A 81 -13.40 4.09 -8.15
C ASP A 81 -12.44 3.65 -9.26
N ARG A 82 -11.58 4.58 -9.69
CA ARG A 82 -10.58 4.39 -10.75
C ARG A 82 -9.18 4.47 -10.16
N HIS A 83 -8.18 4.06 -10.94
CA HIS A 83 -6.77 4.15 -10.52
C HIS A 83 -6.39 5.56 -10.03
N GLY A 84 -6.75 6.61 -10.75
CA GLY A 84 -6.43 8.00 -10.33
C GLY A 84 -7.17 8.50 -9.09
N ASP A 85 -8.18 7.78 -8.62
CA ASP A 85 -8.89 8.10 -7.37
C ASP A 85 -8.27 7.39 -6.16
N LEU A 86 -7.62 6.24 -6.37
CA LEU A 86 -6.94 5.45 -5.33
C LEU A 86 -5.42 5.67 -5.28
N PHE A 87 -4.81 6.01 -6.41
CA PHE A 87 -3.37 6.13 -6.61
C PHE A 87 -3.03 7.49 -7.22
N THR A 88 -1.94 8.11 -6.74
CA THR A 88 -1.41 9.37 -7.30
C THR A 88 -0.53 9.16 -8.53
N TYR A 89 -0.35 7.91 -8.95
CA TYR A 89 0.54 7.52 -10.04
C TYR A 89 -0.13 6.56 -11.01
N ASP A 90 0.30 6.64 -12.27
CA ASP A 90 -0.26 5.84 -13.35
C ASP A 90 0.49 4.49 -13.52
N PRO A 91 -0.23 3.39 -13.87
CA PRO A 91 0.40 2.14 -14.30
C PRO A 91 1.25 2.35 -15.56
N ARG A 92 2.58 2.23 -15.42
CA ARG A 92 3.50 2.17 -16.55
C ARG A 92 3.64 0.76 -17.10
#